data_AF-A0A5M5ZPC6-F1
#
_entry.id   AF-A0A5M5ZPC6-F1
#
_cell.length_a   1.000
_cell.length_b   1.000
_cell.length_c   1.000
_cell.angle_alpha   90.00
_cell.angle_beta   90.00
_cell.angle_gamma   90.00
#
_symmetry.space_group_name_H-M   'P 1'
#
loop_
_entity.id
_entity.type
_entity.pdbx_description
1 polymer ?
#
loop_
_entity_poly.entity_id
_entity_poly.type
_entity_poly.pdbx_seq_one_letter_code
_entity_poly.pdbx_strand_id
1 'polypeptide(L)' 'MELINGNSEIIKDFFQSMERMLEGIGKLVKESKPHLNGEKFLSNQEASKYLKVSIRTLQEWRDTGVIPYIQ' A
#
# COMPACT_ATOMS: atom_id res chain seq x y z
N MET A 1 29.91 -25.17 -24.85
CA MET A 1 28.66 -24.79 -24.18
C MET A 1 28.92 -24.90 -22.70
N GLU A 2 28.84 -23.79 -21.95
CA GLU A 2 28.91 -23.89 -20.49
C GLU A 2 27.62 -24.53 -19.98
N LEU A 3 27.76 -25.65 -19.28
CA LEU A 3 26.65 -26.37 -18.67
C LEU A 3 26.18 -25.59 -17.45
N ILE A 4 25.11 -24.83 -17.63
CA ILE A 4 24.38 -24.20 -16.52
C ILE A 4 23.73 -25.33 -15.71
N ASN A 5 24.34 -25.68 -14.57
CA ASN A 5 23.83 -26.66 -13.61
C ASN A 5 23.48 -25.96 -12.29
N GLY A 6 22.75 -26.61 -11.38
CA GLY A 6 22.31 -26.02 -10.10
C GLY A 6 23.43 -25.52 -9.16
N ASN A 7 24.71 -25.83 -9.45
CA ASN A 7 25.86 -25.30 -8.73
C ASN A 7 26.50 -24.07 -9.39
N SER A 8 26.01 -23.64 -10.55
CA SER A 8 26.41 -22.41 -11.22
C SER A 8 26.16 -21.23 -10.28
N GLU A 9 27.20 -20.42 -10.08
CA GLU A 9 27.17 -19.22 -9.25
C GLU A 9 26.06 -18.26 -9.71
N ILE A 10 25.84 -18.17 -11.02
CA ILE A 10 24.77 -17.39 -11.64
C ILE A 10 23.38 -17.85 -11.16
N ILE A 11 23.15 -19.16 -11.05
CA ILE A 11 21.87 -19.69 -10.58
C ILE A 11 21.69 -19.38 -9.10
N LYS A 12 22.75 -19.51 -8.29
CA LYS A 12 22.71 -19.20 -6.85
C LYS A 12 22.41 -17.73 -6.60
N ASP A 13 23.09 -16.83 -7.31
CA ASP A 13 22.89 -15.39 -7.20
C ASP A 13 21.49 -14.95 -7.63
N PHE A 14 20.94 -15.62 -8.66
CA PHE A 14 19.57 -15.39 -9.11
C PHE A 14 18.54 -15.77 -8.03
N PHE A 15 18.64 -16.97 -7.45
CA PHE A 15 17.74 -17.40 -6.38
C PHE A 15 17.88 -16.53 -5.13
N GLN A 16 19.10 -16.14 -4.77
CA GLN A 16 19.33 -15.24 -3.63
C GLN A 16 18.71 -13.85 -3.88
N SER A 17 18.79 -13.35 -5.13
CA SER A 17 18.12 -12.11 -5.52
C SER A 17 16.59 -12.24 -5.43
N MET A 18 16.03 -13.37 -5.84
CA MET A 18 14.59 -13.66 -5.69
C MET A 18 14.16 -13.72 -4.23
N GLU A 19 14.93 -14.34 -3.34
CA GLU A 19 14.65 -14.36 -1.91
C GLU A 19 14.63 -12.94 -1.31
N ARG A 20 15.61 -12.11 -1.64
CA ARG A 20 15.66 -10.71 -1.19
C ARG A 20 14.48 -9.91 -1.72
N MET A 21 14.05 -10.17 -2.96
CA MET A 21 12.89 -9.53 -3.56
C MET A 21 11.59 -9.95 -2.85
N LEU A 22 11.44 -11.25 -2.53
CA LEU A 22 10.31 -11.77 -1.74
C LEU A 22 10.27 -11.17 -0.34
N GLU A 23 11.42 -11.03 0.31
CA GLU A 23 11.51 -10.38 1.62
C GLU A 23 11.11 -8.90 1.55
N GLY A 24 11.54 -8.20 0.50
CA GLY A 24 11.17 -6.82 0.23
C GLY A 24 9.65 -6.66 0.00
N ILE A 25 9.06 -7.51 -0.83
CA ILE A 25 7.60 -7.53 -1.07
C ILE A 25 6.85 -7.85 0.23
N GLY A 26 7.34 -8.81 1.01
CA GLY A 26 6.73 -9.15 2.31
C GLY A 26 6.72 -7.99 3.30
N LYS A 27 7.79 -7.20 3.33
CA LYS A 27 7.86 -5.96 4.13
C LYS A 27 6.89 -4.90 3.61
N LEU A 28 6.89 -4.66 2.30
CA LEU A 28 5.95 -3.73 1.66
C LEU A 28 4.49 -4.10 1.94
N VAL A 29 4.12 -5.38 1.85
CA VAL A 29 2.76 -5.86 2.13
C VAL A 29 2.40 -5.71 3.62
N LYS A 30 3.36 -5.92 4.53
CA LYS A 30 3.15 -5.69 5.96
C LYS A 30 2.97 -4.22 6.29
N GLU A 31 3.76 -3.34 5.67
CA GLU A 31 3.68 -1.88 5.85
C GLU A 31 2.48 -1.28 5.11
N SER A 32 2.06 -1.88 4.00
CA SER A 32 0.92 -1.46 3.20
C SER A 32 -0.39 -2.00 3.70
N LYS A 33 -0.40 -2.97 4.63
CA LYS A 33 -1.63 -3.44 5.27
C LYS A 33 -2.20 -2.26 6.04
N PRO A 34 -3.30 -1.66 5.57
CA PRO A 34 -3.92 -0.58 6.30
C PRO A 34 -4.29 -1.12 7.67
N HIS A 35 -4.06 -0.32 8.70
CA HIS A 35 -4.30 -0.65 10.10
C HIS A 35 -5.76 -1.09 10.41
N LEU A 36 -6.65 -1.08 9.41
CA LEU A 36 -8.10 -1.24 9.51
C LEU A 36 -8.61 -2.23 8.46
N ASN A 37 -8.37 -3.52 8.68
CA ASN A 37 -9.01 -4.63 7.95
C ASN A 37 -8.90 -4.59 6.41
N GLY A 38 -7.85 -3.97 5.86
CA GLY A 38 -7.65 -3.84 4.41
C GLY A 38 -8.12 -2.51 3.81
N GLU A 39 -8.76 -1.63 4.59
CA GLU A 39 -9.25 -0.33 4.12
C GLU A 39 -8.41 0.83 4.65
N LYS A 40 -8.10 1.79 3.78
CA LYS A 40 -7.40 3.02 4.14
C LYS A 40 -8.42 4.14 4.33
N PHE A 41 -8.61 4.56 5.58
CA PHE A 41 -9.41 5.75 5.89
C PHE A 41 -8.66 7.01 5.51
N LEU A 42 -9.40 8.00 4.99
CA LEU A 42 -8.89 9.33 4.74
C LEU A 42 -9.16 10.19 5.97
N SER A 43 -8.12 10.87 6.45
CA SER A 43 -8.29 11.96 7.41
C SER A 43 -9.11 13.10 6.79
N ASN A 44 -9.61 14.00 7.63
CA ASN A 44 -10.34 15.19 7.17
C ASN A 44 -9.52 16.06 6.23
N GLN A 45 -8.21 16.17 6.45
CA GLN A 45 -7.32 16.94 5.60
C GLN A 45 -7.14 16.27 4.24
N GLU A 46 -6.94 14.95 4.21
CA GLU A 46 -6.81 14.20 2.96
C GLU A 46 -8.10 14.26 2.15
N ALA A 47 -9.25 13.98 2.76
CA ALA A 47 -10.54 14.01 2.10
C ALA A 47 -10.86 15.41 1.53
N SER A 48 -10.63 16.48 2.30
CA SER A 48 -10.79 17.86 1.84
C SER A 48 -9.89 18.18 0.65
N LYS A 49 -8.62 17.75 0.68
CA LYS A 49 -7.67 17.95 -0.42
C LYS A 49 -8.07 17.20 -1.69
N TYR A 50 -8.52 15.95 -1.57
CA TYR A 50 -8.96 15.15 -2.73
C TYR A 50 -10.22 15.71 -3.38
N LEU A 51 -11.20 16.11 -2.57
CA LEU A 51 -12.46 16.66 -3.04
C LEU A 51 -12.36 18.13 -3.47
N LYS A 52 -11.23 18.79 -3.18
CA LYS A 52 -10.99 20.22 -3.46
C LYS A 52 -12.04 21.13 -2.82
N VAL A 53 -12.50 20.77 -1.64
CA VAL A 53 -13.44 21.54 -0.84
C VAL A 53 -12.83 21.94 0.48
N SER A 54 -13.35 23.00 1.11
CA SER A 54 -12.93 23.34 2.47
C SER A 54 -13.33 22.26 3.48
N ILE A 55 -12.63 22.17 4.62
CA ILE A 55 -13.01 21.27 5.72
C ILE A 55 -14.45 21.56 6.18
N ARG A 56 -14.85 22.84 6.19
CA ARG A 56 -16.22 23.26 6.54
C ARG A 56 -17.25 22.64 5.59
N THR A 57 -17.02 22.74 4.29
CA THR A 57 -17.91 22.17 3.26
C THR A 57 -17.97 20.64 3.37
N LEU A 58 -16.83 19.99 3.61
CA LEU A 58 -16.77 18.54 3.84
C LEU A 58 -17.62 18.12 5.05
N GLN A 59 -17.65 18.94 6.10
CA GLN A 59 -18.47 18.69 7.28
C GLN A 59 -19.95 18.89 7.02
N GLU A 60 -20.33 19.98 6.35
CA GLU A 60 -21.72 20.20 5.91
C GLU A 60 -22.23 19.02 5.05
N TRP A 61 -21.39 18.46 4.17
CA TRP A 61 -21.74 17.27 3.38
C TRP A 61 -21.91 16.01 4.21
N ARG A 62 -21.21 15.87 5.34
CA ARG A 62 -21.41 14.74 6.27
C ARG A 62 -22.68 14.92 7.08
N ASP A 63 -22.91 16.12 7.58
CA ASP A 63 -24.09 16.46 8.38
C ASP A 63 -25.38 16.32 7.56
N THR A 64 -25.32 16.66 6.27
CA THR A 64 -26.44 16.50 5.32
C THR A 64 -26.53 15.09 4.71
N GLY A 65 -25.61 14.17 5.05
CA GLY A 65 -25.63 12.79 4.55
C GLY A 65 -25.21 12.62 3.09
N VAL A 66 -24.62 13.64 2.47
CA VAL A 66 -24.07 13.58 1.10
C VAL A 66 -22.84 12.67 1.05
N ILE A 67 -21.97 12.75 2.07
CA ILE A 67 -20.78 11.89 2.19
C ILE A 67 -20.84 11.10 3.50
N PRO A 68 -20.76 9.76 3.46
CA PRO A 68 -20.67 8.95 4.67
C PRO A 68 -19.34 9.17 5.39
N TYR A 69 -19.39 9.14 6.71
CA TYR A 69 -18.23 9.23 7.59
C TYR A 69 -18.42 8.29 8.78
N ILE A 70 -17.30 7.76 9.28
CA ILE A 70 -17.25 6.88 10.45
C ILE A 70 -16.35 7.59 11.47
N GLN A 71 -16.82 7.68 12.71
CA GLN A 71 -16.12 8.32 13.82
C GLN A 71 -15.24 7.33 14.58
#